data_AF-A0A832R3C8-F1
#
_entry.id   AF-A0A832R3C8-F1
#
_cell.length_a   1.000
_cell.length_b   1.000
_cell.length_c   1.000
_cell.angle_alpha   90.00
_cell.angle_beta   90.00
_cell.angle_gamma   90.00
#
_symmetry.space_group_name_H-M   'P 1'
#
loop_
_entity.id
_entity.type
_entity.pdbx_description
1 polymer ?
#
loop_
_entity_poly.entity_id
_entity_poly.type
_entity_poly.pdbx_seq_one_letter_code
_entity_poly.pdbx_strand_id
1 'polypeptide(L)'
;MMTKFEKLFMVLVIAFSTTSCSHVKGMITVSAPVKPKETPAQTKETPKPAQEASSQTTTTQVQPGSGDYFPAGVKIVAGNILSFMGTLYTAKFYTATVVTEPSAATKGEGLVRMTWEVREGKELEMPNQEHWTPYIADTRPAKEEDFVVGALVFATGDTHGRTPEKLAQSTEWGLRRIKDVSELYKGIVITEYFDSYWNQWKEWHYHKNNIRAIIGEFSADLRK
;
A
#
# COMPACT_ATOMS: atom_id res chain seq x y z
N MET A 1 -9.32 44.78 25.46
CA MET A 1 -8.38 45.32 24.45
C MET A 1 -8.13 44.23 23.42
N MET A 2 -8.86 44.30 22.30
CA MET A 2 -8.74 43.38 21.17
C MET A 2 -7.65 43.88 20.23
N THR A 3 -6.68 43.03 19.92
CA THR A 3 -5.57 43.32 19.03
C THR A 3 -5.95 42.99 17.58
N LYS A 4 -5.55 43.90 16.69
CA LYS A 4 -5.82 43.97 15.26
C LYS A 4 -5.29 42.73 14.52
N PHE A 5 -6.12 41.71 14.25
CA PHE A 5 -5.88 40.77 13.13
C PHE A 5 -7.17 40.12 12.57
N GLU A 6 -8.35 40.70 12.84
CA GLU A 6 -9.64 40.32 12.24
C GLU A 6 -10.09 41.32 11.16
N LYS A 7 -9.22 41.61 10.18
CA LYS A 7 -9.56 42.46 9.02
C LYS A 7 -9.08 41.86 7.70
N LEU A 8 -9.17 40.55 7.55
CA LEU A 8 -8.98 39.87 6.26
C LEU A 8 -10.01 38.75 6.06
N PHE A 9 -11.28 39.09 6.27
CA PHE A 9 -12.43 38.31 5.79
C PHE A 9 -13.04 39.06 4.61
N MET A 10 -13.48 38.29 3.59
CA MET A 10 -14.41 38.69 2.53
C MET A 10 -13.95 39.77 1.53
N VAL A 11 -13.24 39.36 0.47
CA VAL A 11 -13.54 39.75 -0.94
C VAL A 11 -12.82 38.75 -1.86
N LEU A 12 -13.47 37.66 -2.29
CA LEU A 12 -13.30 37.09 -3.65
C LEU A 12 -14.32 35.98 -3.93
N VAL A 13 -15.60 36.33 -3.97
CA VAL A 13 -16.62 35.57 -4.70
C VAL A 13 -17.42 36.62 -5.49
N ILE A 14 -17.75 36.30 -6.74
CA ILE A 14 -18.60 37.02 -7.70
C ILE A 14 -17.85 37.87 -8.75
N ALA A 15 -17.66 37.27 -9.93
CA ALA A 15 -17.64 37.82 -11.31
C ALA A 15 -16.66 36.95 -12.11
N PHE A 16 -17.06 36.06 -13.02
CA PHE A 16 -17.74 36.37 -14.27
C PHE A 16 -18.66 35.22 -14.72
N SER A 17 -19.87 35.60 -15.11
CA SER A 17 -20.78 34.82 -15.92
C SER A 17 -20.64 35.19 -17.40
N THR A 18 -20.99 34.23 -18.27
CA THR A 18 -21.34 34.34 -19.69
C THR A 18 -20.21 34.38 -20.74
N THR A 19 -19.99 33.23 -21.40
CA THR A 19 -19.98 33.21 -22.87
C THR A 19 -20.65 31.92 -23.34
N SER A 20 -21.77 32.09 -24.03
CA SER A 20 -22.55 31.04 -24.68
C SER A 20 -22.34 31.12 -26.19
N CYS A 21 -22.54 29.98 -26.84
CA CYS A 21 -22.97 29.78 -28.23
C CYS A 21 -21.89 29.54 -29.30
N SER A 22 -21.80 28.29 -29.76
CA SER A 22 -22.09 27.88 -31.16
C SER A 22 -22.35 26.35 -31.15
N HIS A 23 -23.60 25.88 -31.22
CA HIS A 23 -24.28 25.42 -32.44
C HIS A 23 -23.41 24.57 -33.39
N VAL A 24 -23.53 23.24 -33.28
CA VAL A 24 -23.48 22.35 -34.45
C VAL A 24 -24.73 21.46 -34.43
N LYS A 25 -25.68 21.83 -35.30
CA LYS A 25 -26.77 20.98 -35.79
C LYS A 25 -26.14 19.88 -36.65
N GLY A 26 -26.39 18.63 -36.31
CA GLY A 26 -26.19 17.47 -37.16
C GLY A 26 -27.32 16.48 -36.92
N MET A 27 -28.43 16.66 -37.64
CA MET A 27 -29.46 15.64 -37.80
C MET A 27 -28.91 14.49 -38.65
N ILE A 28 -29.60 13.35 -38.56
CA ILE A 28 -29.71 12.19 -39.49
C ILE A 28 -29.19 10.91 -38.81
N THR A 29 -29.90 9.78 -38.69
CA THR A 29 -31.32 9.39 -38.81
C THR A 29 -31.39 8.03 -38.11
N VAL A 30 -32.41 7.80 -37.27
CA VAL A 30 -32.73 6.47 -36.73
C VAL A 30 -33.39 5.64 -37.84
N SER A 31 -32.92 4.42 -38.06
CA SER A 31 -33.62 3.45 -38.91
C SER A 31 -33.48 2.04 -38.35
N ALA A 32 -34.55 1.57 -37.74
CA ALA A 32 -35.01 0.18 -37.72
C ALA A 32 -36.48 0.25 -38.17
N PRO A 33 -37.03 -0.72 -38.93
CA PRO A 33 -37.02 -2.15 -38.58
C PRO A 33 -36.88 -3.08 -39.81
N VAL A 34 -36.73 -4.40 -39.60
CA VAL A 34 -37.47 -5.47 -40.32
C VAL A 34 -37.15 -6.83 -39.65
N LYS A 35 -38.22 -7.55 -39.28
CA LYS A 35 -38.28 -8.98 -38.95
C LYS A 35 -38.87 -9.70 -40.16
N PRO A 36 -38.41 -10.90 -40.56
CA PRO A 36 -39.25 -12.12 -40.55
C PRO A 36 -38.39 -13.37 -40.21
N LYS A 37 -38.83 -14.60 -39.92
CA LYS A 37 -40.09 -15.34 -39.65
C LYS A 37 -39.63 -16.78 -39.25
N GLU A 38 -40.52 -17.55 -38.61
CA GLU A 38 -40.34 -18.83 -37.90
C GLU A 38 -39.85 -20.07 -38.71
N THR A 39 -39.04 -20.92 -38.03
CA THR A 39 -38.99 -22.40 -37.79
C THR A 39 -39.52 -23.41 -38.85
N PRO A 40 -38.95 -24.65 -39.01
CA PRO A 40 -39.13 -25.80 -38.08
C PRO A 40 -37.90 -26.72 -37.85
N ALA A 41 -38.11 -27.71 -36.96
CA ALA A 41 -37.18 -28.54 -36.17
C ALA A 41 -36.57 -29.81 -36.81
N GLN A 42 -35.59 -30.41 -36.09
CA GLN A 42 -35.26 -31.85 -35.86
C GLN A 42 -33.72 -32.04 -35.74
N THR A 43 -33.07 -32.96 -35.02
CA THR A 43 -33.33 -33.97 -33.97
C THR A 43 -31.95 -34.60 -33.62
N LYS A 44 -31.69 -34.96 -32.34
CA LYS A 44 -30.63 -35.87 -31.82
C LYS A 44 -29.16 -35.40 -32.02
N GLU A 45 -28.22 -35.56 -31.09
CA GLU A 45 -27.88 -36.70 -30.21
C GLU A 45 -27.26 -36.22 -28.88
N THR A 46 -27.40 -37.05 -27.83
CA THR A 46 -26.67 -36.96 -26.56
C THR A 46 -25.28 -37.59 -26.69
N PRO A 47 -24.24 -37.07 -26.04
CA PRO A 47 -23.58 -37.91 -25.03
C PRO A 47 -23.10 -37.17 -23.75
N LYS A 48 -23.29 -37.87 -22.62
CA LYS A 48 -22.49 -38.07 -21.39
C LYS A 48 -21.41 -37.02 -20.98
N PRO A 49 -21.30 -36.66 -19.69
CA PRO A 49 -20.49 -35.53 -19.21
C PRO A 49 -18.98 -35.79 -19.26
N ALA A 50 -18.23 -34.82 -19.77
CA ALA A 50 -16.78 -34.73 -19.65
C ALA A 50 -16.42 -34.09 -18.30
N GLN A 51 -15.86 -34.95 -17.44
CA GLN A 51 -14.91 -34.73 -16.35
C GLN A 51 -14.42 -33.28 -16.12
N GLU A 52 -14.68 -32.77 -14.92
CA GLU A 52 -14.10 -31.53 -14.37
C GLU A 52 -12.57 -31.55 -14.48
N ALA A 53 -12.03 -30.65 -15.30
CA ALA A 53 -10.62 -30.29 -15.22
C ALA A 53 -10.42 -29.43 -13.95
N SER A 54 -10.01 -30.11 -12.88
CA SER A 54 -9.46 -29.51 -11.68
C SER A 54 -8.38 -28.51 -12.08
N SER A 55 -8.66 -27.22 -11.91
CA SER A 55 -7.66 -26.17 -12.00
C SER A 55 -6.78 -26.27 -10.75
N GLN A 56 -5.75 -27.11 -10.83
CA GLN A 56 -4.64 -27.06 -9.88
C GLN A 56 -3.91 -25.74 -10.11
N THR A 57 -4.22 -24.75 -9.27
CA THR A 57 -3.41 -23.55 -9.11
C THR A 57 -2.01 -24.01 -8.72
N THR A 58 -1.09 -23.95 -9.67
CA THR A 58 0.32 -24.26 -9.43
C THR A 58 0.85 -23.19 -8.48
N THR A 59 1.01 -23.55 -7.21
CA THR A 59 1.81 -22.80 -6.27
C THR A 59 3.23 -22.75 -6.83
N THR A 60 3.58 -21.61 -7.44
CA THR A 60 4.95 -21.34 -7.85
C THR A 60 5.75 -21.20 -6.56
N GLN A 61 6.44 -22.27 -6.16
CA GLN A 61 7.54 -22.22 -5.21
C GLN A 61 8.64 -21.38 -5.87
N VAL A 62 8.75 -20.12 -5.46
CA VAL A 62 9.84 -19.23 -5.85
C VAL A 62 11.13 -19.77 -5.24
N GLN A 63 12.08 -20.08 -6.11
CA GLN A 63 13.42 -20.56 -5.79
C GLN A 63 14.23 -19.47 -5.04
N PRO A 64 15.04 -19.83 -4.03
CA PRO A 64 15.78 -18.86 -3.22
C PRO A 64 16.95 -18.28 -4.03
N GLY A 65 16.86 -17.00 -4.38
CA GLY A 65 17.89 -16.34 -5.19
C GLY A 65 18.17 -14.87 -4.89
N SER A 66 17.36 -14.18 -4.08
CA SER A 66 17.52 -12.73 -3.83
C SER A 66 18.03 -12.36 -2.44
N GLY A 67 18.22 -13.32 -1.53
CA GLY A 67 18.49 -13.03 -0.12
C GLY A 67 17.34 -12.30 0.60
N ASP A 68 16.23 -12.04 -0.09
CA ASP A 68 15.01 -11.50 0.49
C ASP A 68 14.10 -12.63 0.95
N TYR A 69 13.46 -12.42 2.10
CA TYR A 69 12.47 -13.33 2.67
C TYR A 69 11.04 -12.99 2.27
N PHE A 70 10.82 -11.85 1.60
CA PHE A 70 9.54 -11.55 0.98
C PHE A 70 9.42 -12.22 -0.40
N PRO A 71 8.26 -12.80 -0.73
CA PRO A 71 7.97 -13.24 -2.09
C PRO A 71 8.10 -12.08 -3.09
N ALA A 72 8.43 -12.41 -4.35
CA ALA A 72 8.53 -11.42 -5.41
C ALA A 72 7.21 -10.62 -5.55
N GLY A 73 7.33 -9.29 -5.67
CA GLY A 73 6.18 -8.39 -5.80
C GLY A 73 5.50 -8.01 -4.48
N VAL A 74 5.94 -8.54 -3.34
CA VAL A 74 5.48 -8.11 -2.00
C VAL A 74 6.25 -6.88 -1.55
N LYS A 75 5.52 -5.82 -1.19
CA LYS A 75 6.04 -4.54 -0.70
C LYS A 75 5.49 -4.23 0.69
N ILE A 76 6.09 -3.25 1.37
CA ILE A 76 5.53 -2.67 2.60
C ILE A 76 4.70 -1.44 2.22
N VAL A 77 3.46 -1.39 2.67
CA VAL A 77 2.50 -0.32 2.34
C VAL A 77 1.87 0.24 3.60
N ALA A 78 1.53 1.53 3.62
CA ALA A 78 0.71 2.05 4.70
C ALA A 78 -0.71 1.48 4.58
N GLY A 79 -1.26 1.00 5.69
CA GLY A 79 -2.68 0.67 5.77
C GLY A 79 -3.56 1.92 5.61
N ASN A 80 -4.88 1.77 5.77
CA ASN A 80 -5.80 2.89 5.62
C ASN A 80 -5.49 4.03 6.62
N ILE A 81 -4.84 5.09 6.13
CA ILE A 81 -4.42 6.25 6.91
C ILE A 81 -5.61 7.10 7.36
N LEU A 82 -6.77 7.01 6.68
CA LEU A 82 -7.96 7.80 7.00
C LEU A 82 -8.51 7.51 8.41
N SER A 83 -8.09 6.40 9.03
CA SER A 83 -8.51 6.03 10.39
C SER A 83 -7.68 6.69 11.50
N PHE A 84 -6.60 7.42 11.21
CA PHE A 84 -5.70 7.89 12.26
C PHE A 84 -5.34 9.38 12.11
N MET A 85 -5.56 10.17 13.17
CA MET A 85 -5.10 11.55 13.31
C MET A 85 -3.57 11.63 13.49
N GLY A 86 -2.81 10.98 12.60
CA GLY A 86 -1.40 10.67 12.82
C GLY A 86 -0.48 11.07 11.68
N THR A 87 0.81 11.07 11.99
CA THR A 87 1.88 11.13 10.98
C THR A 87 2.15 9.71 10.47
N LEU A 88 2.95 9.57 9.40
CA LEU A 88 3.37 8.25 8.93
C LEU A 88 4.17 7.45 9.97
N TYR A 89 4.71 8.09 11.02
CA TYR A 89 5.36 7.38 12.13
C TYR A 89 4.39 6.61 13.04
N THR A 90 3.11 7.00 13.07
CA THR A 90 2.06 6.29 13.83
C THR A 90 1.13 5.47 12.94
N ALA A 91 1.28 5.56 11.63
CA ALA A 91 0.58 4.70 10.68
C ALA A 91 1.09 3.25 10.82
N LYS A 92 0.15 2.30 10.70
CA LYS A 92 0.50 0.88 10.58
C LYS A 92 0.87 0.57 9.15
N PHE A 93 2.01 -0.11 8.98
CA PHE A 93 2.43 -0.63 7.69
C PHE A 93 2.30 -2.15 7.63
N TYR A 94 1.94 -2.64 6.45
CA TYR A 94 1.67 -4.04 6.20
C TYR A 94 2.32 -4.52 4.92
N THR A 95 2.48 -5.83 4.81
CA THR A 95 2.87 -6.47 3.55
C THR A 95 1.69 -6.57 2.59
N ALA A 96 1.92 -6.21 1.33
CA ALA A 96 0.92 -6.22 0.27
C ALA A 96 1.54 -6.52 -1.10
N THR A 97 0.72 -7.04 -2.01
CA THR A 97 1.03 -7.13 -3.44
C THR A 97 0.49 -5.91 -4.17
N VAL A 98 1.24 -5.37 -5.12
CA VAL A 98 0.77 -4.25 -5.94
C VAL A 98 -0.05 -4.79 -7.11
N VAL A 99 -1.32 -4.38 -7.19
CA VAL A 99 -2.25 -4.74 -8.26
C VAL A 99 -2.19 -3.69 -9.38
N THR A 100 -2.06 -2.42 -9.03
CA THR A 100 -1.87 -1.30 -9.96
C THR A 100 -0.83 -0.35 -9.39
N GLU A 101 0.23 -0.09 -10.16
CA GLU A 101 1.30 0.81 -9.74
C GLU A 101 0.84 2.28 -9.70
N PRO A 102 1.39 3.10 -8.79
CA PRO A 102 1.18 4.54 -8.77
C PRO A 102 1.53 5.20 -10.11
N SER A 103 0.64 6.07 -10.59
CA SER A 103 0.82 6.80 -11.84
C SER A 103 0.08 8.13 -11.81
N ALA A 104 0.33 8.98 -12.82
CA ALA A 104 -0.45 10.21 -12.99
C ALA A 104 -1.96 9.93 -13.18
N ALA A 105 -2.33 8.82 -13.84
CA ALA A 105 -3.72 8.43 -14.04
C ALA A 105 -4.42 8.05 -12.72
N THR A 106 -3.67 7.53 -11.76
CA THR A 106 -4.14 7.16 -10.42
C THR A 106 -3.82 8.22 -9.37
N LYS A 107 -3.49 9.45 -9.79
CA LYS A 107 -3.14 10.58 -8.91
C LYS A 107 -2.01 10.26 -7.92
N GLY A 108 -1.08 9.39 -8.31
CA GLY A 108 0.04 8.97 -7.47
C GLY A 108 -0.30 7.89 -6.44
N GLU A 109 -1.48 7.28 -6.48
CA GLU A 109 -1.85 6.15 -5.63
C GLU A 109 -1.73 4.82 -6.39
N GLY A 110 -1.31 3.76 -5.71
CA GLY A 110 -1.36 2.39 -6.23
C GLY A 110 -2.50 1.61 -5.58
N LEU A 111 -3.11 0.70 -6.34
CA LEU A 111 -4.04 -0.30 -5.81
C LEU A 111 -3.23 -1.47 -5.31
N VAL A 112 -3.38 -1.82 -4.04
CA VAL A 112 -2.62 -2.92 -3.45
C VAL A 112 -3.56 -3.88 -2.73
N ARG A 113 -3.17 -5.16 -2.72
CA ARG A 113 -3.89 -6.25 -2.08
C ARG A 113 -3.05 -6.80 -0.93
N MET A 114 -3.58 -6.68 0.28
CA MET A 114 -2.91 -7.12 1.50
C MET A 114 -2.58 -8.61 1.49
N THR A 115 -1.40 -8.99 1.98
CA THR A 115 -0.94 -10.39 2.02
C THR A 115 -1.23 -11.11 3.34
N TRP A 116 -1.72 -10.42 4.36
CA TRP A 116 -1.97 -11.04 5.65
C TRP A 116 -3.26 -11.88 5.62
N GLU A 117 -3.12 -13.16 5.96
CA GLU A 117 -4.21 -13.99 6.45
C GLU A 117 -4.16 -13.98 7.98
N VAL A 118 -5.31 -13.82 8.62
CA VAL A 118 -5.43 -13.95 10.08
C VAL A 118 -4.97 -15.34 10.49
N ARG A 119 -3.84 -15.44 11.21
CA ARG A 119 -3.42 -16.67 11.88
C ARG A 119 -3.60 -16.50 13.39
N GLU A 120 -4.42 -17.39 13.95
CA GLU A 120 -4.78 -17.55 15.37
C GLU A 120 -5.63 -16.44 16.02
N GLY A 121 -6.95 -16.59 15.89
CA GLY A 121 -7.90 -16.27 16.98
C GLY A 121 -8.17 -14.80 17.32
N LYS A 122 -7.55 -13.83 16.63
CA LYS A 122 -7.95 -12.42 16.69
C LYS A 122 -8.67 -12.04 15.40
N GLU A 123 -9.99 -12.02 15.48
CA GLU A 123 -10.86 -11.48 14.44
C GLU A 123 -10.53 -9.99 14.24
N LEU A 124 -10.02 -9.68 13.04
CA LEU A 124 -10.15 -8.40 12.34
C LEU A 124 -10.01 -8.74 10.84
N GLU A 125 -11.17 -8.80 10.18
CA GLU A 125 -11.49 -8.88 8.74
C GLU A 125 -10.46 -8.18 7.79
N MET A 126 -10.10 -8.58 6.55
CA MET A 126 -10.31 -9.73 5.66
C MET A 126 -9.02 -9.88 4.80
N PRO A 127 -8.47 -11.09 4.58
CA PRO A 127 -7.40 -11.27 3.59
C PRO A 127 -7.89 -10.86 2.20
N ASN A 128 -6.99 -10.33 1.36
CA ASN A 128 -7.27 -9.86 0.00
C ASN A 128 -8.07 -8.56 -0.11
N GLN A 129 -8.19 -7.75 0.95
CA GLN A 129 -8.75 -6.41 0.81
C GLN A 129 -7.85 -5.54 -0.07
N GLU A 130 -8.45 -4.99 -1.11
CA GLU A 130 -7.83 -4.01 -1.98
C GLU A 130 -7.99 -2.61 -1.40
N HIS A 131 -6.93 -1.82 -1.45
CA HIS A 131 -6.95 -0.42 -1.04
C HIS A 131 -6.04 0.42 -1.91
N TRP A 132 -6.44 1.68 -2.12
CA TRP A 132 -5.62 2.69 -2.77
C TRP A 132 -4.74 3.37 -1.73
N THR A 133 -3.45 3.54 -2.02
CA THR A 133 -2.51 4.25 -1.15
C THR A 133 -1.35 4.85 -1.97
N PRO A 134 -0.87 6.05 -1.64
CA PRO A 134 0.36 6.59 -2.22
C PRO A 134 1.63 6.11 -1.50
N TYR A 135 1.49 5.38 -0.39
CA TYR A 135 2.61 5.00 0.47
C TYR A 135 3.00 3.54 0.27
N ILE A 136 3.72 3.30 -0.82
CA ILE A 136 4.26 1.99 -1.20
C ILE A 136 5.78 2.07 -1.15
N ALA A 137 6.40 1.24 -0.32
CA ALA A 137 7.84 1.24 -0.13
C ALA A 137 8.50 0.04 -0.80
N ASP A 138 9.48 0.32 -1.66
CA ASP A 138 10.48 -0.67 -2.05
C ASP A 138 11.46 -0.85 -0.90
N THR A 139 11.65 -2.10 -0.48
CA THR A 139 12.50 -2.43 0.67
C THR A 139 13.28 -3.71 0.44
N ARG A 140 14.38 -3.84 1.16
CA ARG A 140 15.16 -5.09 1.26
C ARG A 140 15.60 -5.31 2.70
N PRO A 141 16.03 -6.52 3.10
CA PRO A 141 16.74 -6.70 4.36
C PRO A 141 17.90 -5.70 4.47
N ALA A 142 18.00 -5.06 5.64
CA ALA A 142 19.08 -4.11 5.90
C ALA A 142 20.43 -4.84 5.97
N LYS A 143 21.47 -4.17 5.49
CA LYS A 143 22.87 -4.56 5.55
C LYS A 143 23.62 -3.60 6.46
N GLU A 144 24.86 -3.93 6.79
CA GLU A 144 25.70 -3.13 7.71
C GLU A 144 25.81 -1.67 7.25
N GLU A 145 25.95 -1.43 5.94
CA GLU A 145 26.04 -0.09 5.36
C GLU A 145 24.76 0.75 5.45
N ASP A 146 23.61 0.15 5.75
CA ASP A 146 22.33 0.87 5.87
C ASP A 146 22.12 1.49 7.25
N PHE A 147 22.90 1.08 8.26
CA PHE A 147 22.76 1.56 9.63
C PHE A 147 23.44 2.91 9.81
N VAL A 148 22.81 3.94 9.24
CA VAL A 148 23.25 5.34 9.29
C VAL A 148 22.27 6.14 10.15
N VAL A 149 22.77 6.93 11.09
CA VAL A 149 21.95 7.82 11.92
C VAL A 149 21.14 8.77 11.02
N GLY A 150 19.84 8.89 11.29
CA GLY A 150 18.88 9.65 10.51
C GLY A 150 18.20 8.87 9.38
N ALA A 151 18.68 7.67 9.02
CA ALA A 151 18.07 6.88 7.95
C ALA A 151 16.65 6.41 8.32
N LEU A 152 15.73 6.48 7.35
CA LEU A 152 14.40 5.91 7.48
C LEU A 152 14.42 4.41 7.17
N VAL A 153 13.81 3.62 8.04
CA VAL A 153 13.76 2.16 7.93
C VAL A 153 12.41 1.62 8.36
N PHE A 154 12.10 0.41 7.91
CA PHE A 154 10.99 -0.37 8.48
C PHE A 154 11.52 -1.36 9.50
N ALA A 155 10.90 -1.45 10.66
CA ALA A 155 11.29 -2.37 11.72
C ALA A 155 10.09 -3.11 12.31
N THR A 156 10.32 -4.33 12.79
CA THR A 156 9.31 -5.14 13.48
C THR A 156 9.93 -5.84 14.69
N GLY A 157 9.10 -6.33 15.61
CA GLY A 157 9.57 -7.09 16.77
C GLY A 157 10.35 -6.27 17.79
N ASP A 158 11.50 -6.82 18.21
CA ASP A 158 12.25 -6.35 19.38
C ASP A 158 13.76 -6.58 19.20
N THR A 159 14.52 -6.56 20.30
CA THR A 159 15.98 -6.72 20.36
C THR A 159 16.48 -8.14 20.09
N HIS A 160 15.60 -9.13 19.91
CA HIS A 160 15.98 -10.47 19.50
C HIS A 160 15.90 -10.63 17.98
N GLY A 161 16.99 -11.12 17.40
CA GLY A 161 17.04 -11.39 15.97
C GLY A 161 16.06 -12.47 15.55
N ARG A 162 15.19 -12.15 14.60
CA ARG A 162 14.29 -13.12 13.96
C ARG A 162 15.00 -13.77 12.78
N THR A 163 14.60 -15.01 12.49
CA THR A 163 15.04 -15.73 11.30
C THR A 163 14.27 -15.21 10.07
N PRO A 164 14.80 -15.40 8.85
CA PRO A 164 14.09 -15.08 7.61
C PRO A 164 12.66 -15.63 7.55
N GLU A 165 12.43 -16.86 8.04
CA GLU A 165 11.12 -17.51 8.04
C GLU A 165 10.12 -16.80 8.96
N LYS A 166 10.57 -16.34 10.13
CA LYS A 166 9.74 -15.55 11.05
C LYS A 166 9.45 -14.15 10.52
N LEU A 167 10.41 -13.56 9.80
CA LEU A 167 10.24 -12.23 9.19
C LEU A 167 9.30 -12.29 7.98
N ALA A 168 9.34 -13.36 7.19
CA ALA A 168 8.39 -13.62 6.12
C ALA A 168 6.93 -13.70 6.61
N GLN A 169 6.73 -14.11 7.86
CA GLN A 169 5.40 -14.18 8.51
C GLN A 169 5.03 -12.88 9.25
N SER A 170 5.93 -11.91 9.35
CA SER A 170 5.67 -10.65 10.05
C SER A 170 4.83 -9.72 9.18
N THR A 171 3.60 -9.46 9.62
CA THR A 171 2.63 -8.68 8.86
C THR A 171 2.64 -7.20 9.23
N GLU A 172 3.01 -6.82 10.45
CA GLU A 172 3.04 -5.43 10.91
C GLU A 172 4.48 -4.89 10.99
N TRP A 173 4.69 -3.72 10.37
CA TRP A 173 5.95 -3.00 10.31
C TRP A 173 5.75 -1.55 10.77
N GLY A 174 6.71 -1.04 11.53
CA GLY A 174 6.75 0.35 11.95
C GLY A 174 7.75 1.12 11.12
N LEU A 175 7.36 2.32 10.66
CA LEU A 175 8.31 3.28 10.10
C LEU A 175 9.11 3.93 11.23
N ARG A 176 10.43 3.90 11.11
CA ARG A 176 11.36 4.36 12.13
C ARG A 176 12.46 5.21 11.51
N ARG A 177 13.09 6.05 12.34
CA ARG A 177 14.33 6.76 12.04
C ARG A 177 15.46 6.16 12.88
N ILE A 178 16.60 5.82 12.30
CA ILE A 178 17.76 5.36 13.07
C ILE A 178 18.27 6.52 13.91
N LYS A 179 18.39 6.29 15.21
CA LYS A 179 18.85 7.29 16.18
C LYS A 179 20.30 7.05 16.58
N ASP A 180 20.64 5.80 16.91
CA ASP A 180 21.96 5.43 17.38
C ASP A 180 22.30 3.99 16.95
N VAL A 181 23.57 3.80 16.63
CA VAL A 181 24.19 2.57 16.12
C VAL A 181 25.37 2.12 17.01
N SER A 182 25.58 2.77 18.16
CA SER A 182 26.64 2.43 19.12
C SER A 182 26.57 0.97 19.60
N GLU A 183 25.38 0.37 19.61
CA GLU A 183 25.10 -0.99 20.07
C GLU A 183 25.08 -2.04 18.94
N LEU A 184 25.56 -1.70 17.74
CA LEU A 184 25.56 -2.62 16.61
C LEU A 184 26.40 -3.89 16.85
N TYR A 185 27.43 -3.81 17.70
CA TYR A 185 28.23 -4.95 18.11
C TYR A 185 27.42 -6.01 18.89
N LYS A 186 26.31 -5.60 19.53
CA LYS A 186 25.30 -6.49 20.12
C LYS A 186 24.19 -6.88 19.14
N GLY A 187 24.27 -6.40 17.90
CA GLY A 187 23.22 -6.54 16.90
C GLY A 187 22.02 -5.62 17.14
N ILE A 188 22.12 -4.60 18.00
CA ILE A 188 21.01 -3.72 18.38
C ILE A 188 21.15 -2.37 17.68
N VAL A 189 20.03 -1.87 17.15
CA VAL A 189 19.89 -0.53 16.59
C VAL A 189 18.84 0.22 17.40
N ILE A 190 19.18 1.43 17.83
CA ILE A 190 18.26 2.32 18.52
C ILE A 190 17.60 3.19 17.46
N THR A 191 16.28 3.19 17.47
CA THR A 191 15.45 3.94 16.53
C THR A 191 14.53 4.87 17.27
N GLU A 192 13.98 5.86 16.57
CA GLU A 192 12.93 6.72 17.07
C GLU A 192 11.79 6.87 16.08
N TYR A 193 10.65 7.29 16.60
CA TYR A 193 9.47 7.62 15.83
C TYR A 193 8.72 8.77 16.50
N PHE A 194 8.01 9.57 15.71
CA PHE A 194 7.19 10.65 16.24
C PHE A 194 5.82 10.12 16.65
N ASP A 195 5.52 10.13 17.95
CA ASP A 195 4.22 9.78 18.48
C ASP A 195 3.29 11.00 18.41
N SER A 196 2.35 10.98 17.45
CA SER A 196 1.42 12.07 17.21
C SER A 196 0.37 12.25 18.31
N TYR A 197 0.09 11.22 19.11
CA TYR A 197 -0.86 11.34 20.21
C TYR A 197 -0.26 12.13 21.37
N TRP A 198 1.00 11.86 21.69
CA TRP A 198 1.72 12.54 22.77
C TRP A 198 2.58 13.73 22.28
N ASN A 199 2.62 13.99 20.98
CA ASN A 199 3.41 15.05 20.34
C ASN A 199 4.89 15.03 20.75
N GLN A 200 5.51 13.85 20.76
CA GLN A 200 6.89 13.66 21.19
C GLN A 200 7.60 12.55 20.41
N TRP A 201 8.93 12.64 20.32
CA TRP A 201 9.76 11.54 19.83
C TRP A 201 9.87 10.45 20.88
N LYS A 202 9.67 9.21 20.45
CA LYS A 202 9.83 8.02 21.29
C LYS A 202 10.90 7.11 20.71
N GLU A 203 11.67 6.50 21.59
CA GLU A 203 12.72 5.56 21.23
C GLU A 203 12.21 4.11 21.25
N TRP A 204 12.79 3.28 20.40
CA TRP A 204 12.59 1.84 20.41
C TRP A 204 13.82 1.11 19.90
N HIS A 205 14.09 -0.06 20.47
CA HIS A 205 15.28 -0.85 20.15
C HIS A 205 14.89 -2.08 19.33
N TYR A 206 15.65 -2.34 18.27
CA TYR A 206 15.44 -3.49 17.40
C TYR A 206 16.74 -4.24 17.17
N HIS A 207 16.65 -5.56 17.00
CA HIS A 207 17.75 -6.31 16.41
C HIS A 207 17.91 -5.94 14.94
N LYS A 208 19.14 -5.82 14.45
CA LYS A 208 19.46 -5.43 13.06
C LYS A 208 18.79 -6.31 12.00
N ASN A 209 18.66 -7.62 12.27
CA ASN A 209 17.95 -8.56 11.38
C ASN A 209 16.46 -8.24 11.21
N ASN A 210 15.86 -7.52 12.16
CA ASN A 210 14.43 -7.18 12.13
C ASN A 210 14.17 -5.86 11.37
N ILE A 211 15.19 -5.31 10.71
CA ILE A 211 15.15 -4.03 10.01
C ILE A 211 15.23 -4.26 8.50
N ARG A 212 14.40 -3.53 7.76
CA ARG A 212 14.44 -3.42 6.31
C ARG A 212 14.81 -2.00 5.90
N ALA A 213 15.80 -1.91 5.01
CA ALA A 213 16.21 -0.65 4.40
C ALA A 213 15.20 -0.26 3.31
N ILE A 214 14.91 1.03 3.22
CA ILE A 214 14.07 1.61 2.17
C ILE A 214 14.94 1.90 0.95
N ILE A 215 14.49 1.49 -0.22
CA ILE A 215 15.18 1.71 -1.49
C ILE A 215 14.57 2.94 -2.18
N GLY A 216 15.41 3.89 -2.59
CA GLY A 216 14.96 5.06 -3.36
C GLY A 216 14.25 6.11 -2.51
N GLU A 217 13.24 6.77 -3.09
CA GLU A 217 12.47 7.80 -2.43
C GLU A 217 11.19 7.23 -1.79
N PHE A 218 11.03 7.45 -0.49
CA PHE A 218 9.83 7.08 0.25
C PHE A 218 9.41 8.29 1.08
N SER A 219 8.28 8.91 0.70
CA SER A 219 7.69 10.14 1.24
C SER A 219 8.70 11.24 1.59
N ALA A 220 8.87 12.20 0.69
CA ALA A 220 9.81 13.32 0.86
C ALA A 220 9.58 14.14 2.14
N ASP A 221 8.35 14.17 2.66
CA ASP A 221 7.99 14.96 3.84
C ASP A 221 8.52 14.40 5.16
N LEU A 222 8.93 13.14 5.20
CA LEU A 222 9.43 12.50 6.44
C LEU A 222 10.94 12.62 6.64
N ARG A 223 11.66 13.14 5.64
CA ARG A 223 13.12 13.30 5.67
C ARG A 223 13.56 14.65 6.26
N LYS A 224 12.61 15.51 6.61
CA LYS A 224 12.84 16.79 7.32
C LYS A 224 12.91 16.56 8.83
#